data_AF-G3UIQ3-F1
#
_entry.id   AF-G3UIQ3-F1
#
_cell.length_a   1.000
_cell.length_b   1.000
_cell.length_c   1.000
_cell.angle_alpha   90.00
_cell.angle_beta   90.00
_cell.angle_gamma   90.00
#
_symmetry.space_group_name_H-M   'P 1'
#
loop_
_entity.id
_entity.type
_entity.pdbx_description
1 polymer ?
#
loop_
_entity_poly.entity_id
_entity_poly.type
_entity_poly.pdbx_seq_one_letter_code
_entity_poly.pdbx_strand_id
1 'polypeptide(L)'
;CFNASKLLTSHGMGIQVLLNTTEFYYLCPAIINQIDARSCLIHTTSEKKAEMPPKTYSLQIAWVGGFIAISIISFLSLLGVILVPLMNRVFFKFLLSFLVALAVGTLSGDAFLHLLPHRFAESTYFDSTWKGLTALGGLYFMFLVEHALTLIKKKKSAHHMGLHLFRIDDLNNLRARESFKIALLFVGNLDYLGEMDCVAFFPFKAPGTMQQTRSRLLSKELLRLSHSQRYSREELKDAGIATLAWMVIMGDGLHNFSDGLAIGAAFTEGLSSGLSTSVAVFCHELPHELVKGDFAVLLKAGMTVKQAVLYNALSAMLAYLGMATGIFIGHYAENVSMWIFALTAGLFMYVALVDMVPEMLHNDASDHGCSRWGYFFLQNAGILLGFGIMLLISVFEHKIVFR
;
A
#
# COMPACT_ATOMS: atom_id res chain seq x y z
N CYS A 1 33.46 21.87 6.04
CA CYS A 1 34.84 21.72 6.55
C CYS A 1 35.12 22.77 7.60
N PHE A 2 35.94 22.42 8.59
CA PHE A 2 36.48 23.41 9.51
C PHE A 2 37.62 24.15 8.79
N ASN A 3 37.59 25.48 8.81
CA ASN A 3 38.78 26.24 8.42
C ASN A 3 39.91 25.95 9.42
N ALA A 4 41.15 26.23 9.03
CA ALA A 4 42.33 25.92 9.85
C ALA A 4 42.19 26.45 11.29
N SER A 5 41.68 27.67 11.47
CA SER A 5 41.46 28.26 12.78
C SER A 5 40.43 27.52 13.63
N LYS A 6 39.29 27.12 13.05
CA LYS A 6 38.24 26.33 13.76
C LYS A 6 38.71 24.91 14.07
N LEU A 7 39.53 24.32 13.21
CA LEU A 7 40.10 22.99 13.42
C LEU A 7 41.11 23.00 14.57
N LEU A 8 41.93 24.05 14.65
CA LEU A 8 42.87 24.25 15.75
C LEU A 8 42.14 24.51 17.06
N THR A 9 41.15 25.40 17.08
CA THR A 9 40.41 25.68 18.31
C THR A 9 39.54 24.51 18.78
N SER A 10 38.99 23.69 17.88
CA SER A 10 38.24 22.48 18.27
C SER A 10 39.12 21.43 18.96
N HIS A 11 40.43 21.47 18.72
CA HIS A 11 41.42 20.61 19.36
C HIS A 11 42.23 21.35 20.44
N GLY A 12 41.73 22.50 20.91
CA GLY A 12 42.33 23.26 22.02
C GLY A 12 43.65 23.95 21.69
N MET A 13 44.02 24.07 20.41
CA MET A 13 45.27 24.69 19.98
C MET A 13 45.11 26.18 19.67
N GLY A 14 46.16 26.95 19.97
CA GLY A 14 46.22 28.40 19.73
C GLY A 14 46.47 28.74 18.26
N ILE A 15 45.83 29.81 17.77
CA ILE A 15 45.85 30.23 16.35
C ILE A 15 47.18 30.90 15.94
N GLN A 16 48.05 31.25 16.89
CA GLN A 16 49.24 32.08 16.67
C GLN A 16 50.57 31.30 16.71
N VAL A 17 50.55 29.97 16.82
CA VAL A 17 51.76 29.15 17.05
C VAL A 17 52.04 28.25 15.85
N LEU A 18 53.33 28.12 15.52
CA LEU A 18 53.82 27.15 14.53
C LEU A 18 53.53 25.72 15.04
N LEU A 19 52.73 24.95 14.30
CA LEU A 19 52.37 23.58 14.66
C LEU A 19 53.60 22.70 14.85
N ASN A 20 53.73 22.06 16.02
CA ASN A 20 54.79 21.09 16.25
C ASN A 20 54.40 19.71 15.69
N THR A 21 55.39 18.84 15.42
CA THR A 21 55.13 17.55 14.73
C THR A 21 54.10 16.68 15.46
N THR A 22 54.13 16.66 16.79
CA THR A 22 53.18 15.91 17.63
C THR A 22 51.75 16.45 17.55
N GLU A 23 51.60 17.78 17.50
CA GLU A 23 50.29 18.45 17.37
C GLU A 23 49.68 18.20 15.98
N PHE A 24 50.54 18.15 14.95
CA PHE A 24 50.13 17.76 13.61
C PHE A 24 49.64 16.31 13.54
N TYR A 25 50.34 15.38 14.20
CA TYR A 25 49.86 13.99 14.32
C TYR A 25 48.50 13.88 15.02
N TYR A 26 48.26 14.71 16.03
CA TYR A 26 46.98 14.75 16.75
C TYR A 26 45.83 15.28 15.87
N LEU A 27 46.13 16.16 14.91
CA LEU A 27 45.20 16.66 13.91
C LEU A 27 44.95 15.69 12.74
N CYS A 28 45.88 14.77 12.46
CA CYS A 28 45.82 13.90 11.27
C CYS A 28 44.50 13.12 11.15
N PRO A 29 43.96 12.47 12.19
CA PRO A 29 42.66 11.80 12.08
C PRO A 29 41.51 12.75 11.73
N ALA A 30 41.52 13.98 12.26
CA ALA A 30 40.49 14.98 11.98
C ALA A 30 40.62 15.57 10.57
N ILE A 31 41.84 15.68 10.04
CA ILE A 31 42.12 16.09 8.66
C ILE A 31 41.71 14.96 7.69
N ILE A 32 42.11 13.71 7.97
CA ILE A 32 41.76 12.54 7.17
C ILE A 32 40.25 12.35 7.13
N ASN A 33 39.56 12.44 8.28
CA ASN A 33 38.11 12.34 8.33
C ASN A 33 37.42 13.44 7.52
N GLN A 34 37.97 14.67 7.49
CA GLN A 34 37.43 15.75 6.66
C GLN A 34 37.68 15.55 5.15
N ILE A 35 38.75 14.84 4.78
CA ILE A 35 39.04 14.45 3.39
C ILE A 35 38.14 13.29 2.96
N ASP A 36 38.03 12.25 3.79
CA ASP A 36 37.22 11.06 3.52
C ASP A 36 35.72 11.39 3.46
N ALA A 37 35.24 12.22 4.39
CA ALA A 37 33.87 12.75 4.39
C ALA A 37 33.65 13.90 3.39
N ARG A 38 34.59 14.15 2.46
CA ARG A 38 34.53 15.19 1.40
C ARG A 38 34.11 16.58 1.88
N SER A 39 34.37 16.90 3.14
CA SER A 39 33.81 18.07 3.80
C SER A 39 34.46 19.39 3.36
N CYS A 40 35.68 19.34 2.79
CA CYS A 40 36.56 20.49 2.47
C CYS A 40 36.64 20.90 0.99
N LEU A 41 35.67 20.50 0.16
CA LEU A 41 35.51 21.08 -1.17
C LEU A 41 35.00 22.53 -1.02
N ILE A 42 35.92 23.50 -1.04
CA ILE A 42 35.58 24.93 -1.01
C ILE A 42 34.98 25.33 -2.37
N HIS A 43 33.74 25.83 -2.32
CA HIS A 43 33.12 26.67 -3.34
C HIS A 43 34.00 27.91 -3.60
N THR A 44 34.84 27.88 -4.63
CA THR A 44 35.49 29.10 -5.12
C THR A 44 34.47 29.93 -5.90
N THR A 45 34.22 31.14 -5.40
CA THR A 45 33.38 32.23 -5.92
C THR A 45 31.89 32.19 -5.55
N SER A 46 31.55 33.03 -4.56
CA SER A 46 30.23 33.60 -4.32
C SER A 46 29.82 34.48 -5.51
N GLU A 47 29.45 33.81 -6.61
CA GLU A 47 28.57 34.26 -7.71
C GLU A 47 28.39 33.17 -8.80
N LYS A 48 28.89 31.96 -8.56
CA LYS A 48 28.30 30.76 -9.16
C LYS A 48 27.78 29.92 -8.02
N LYS A 49 26.44 29.74 -7.96
CA LYS A 49 25.83 28.50 -7.42
C LYS A 49 26.78 27.37 -7.76
N ALA A 50 27.06 26.45 -6.84
CA ALA A 50 27.49 25.15 -7.33
C ALA A 50 26.39 24.70 -8.28
N GLU A 51 26.64 24.84 -9.57
CA GLU A 51 26.25 23.86 -10.54
C GLU A 51 26.83 22.56 -9.95
N MET A 52 26.01 21.87 -9.14
CA MET A 52 25.76 20.47 -9.43
C MET A 52 25.82 20.37 -10.96
N PRO A 53 26.65 19.47 -11.54
CA PRO A 53 26.67 19.31 -13.00
C PRO A 53 25.21 19.37 -13.41
N PRO A 54 24.84 20.31 -14.31
CA PRO A 54 23.46 20.76 -14.41
C PRO A 54 22.56 19.53 -14.31
N LYS A 55 21.48 19.59 -13.54
CA LYS A 55 20.42 18.56 -13.54
C LYS A 55 19.81 18.38 -14.95
N THR A 56 20.55 18.64 -16.03
CA THR A 56 20.61 17.89 -17.28
C THR A 56 21.16 16.46 -17.07
N TYR A 57 20.71 15.73 -16.03
CA TYR A 57 20.31 14.37 -16.35
C TYR A 57 19.14 14.56 -17.29
N SER A 58 19.21 14.04 -18.53
CA SER A 58 18.18 14.43 -19.49
C SER A 58 16.82 14.04 -18.90
N LEU A 59 15.95 15.03 -18.70
CA LEU A 59 14.57 14.81 -18.26
C LEU A 59 13.92 13.70 -19.11
N GLN A 60 14.36 13.60 -20.37
CA GLN A 60 14.10 12.50 -21.30
C GLN A 60 14.49 11.12 -20.76
N ILE A 61 15.69 10.90 -20.19
CA ILE A 61 16.06 9.64 -19.55
C ILE A 61 15.15 9.33 -18.36
N ALA A 62 14.76 10.33 -17.57
CA ALA A 62 13.84 10.08 -16.44
C ALA A 62 12.46 9.64 -16.93
N TRP A 63 11.91 10.30 -17.96
CA TRP A 63 10.65 9.91 -18.58
C TRP A 63 10.72 8.55 -19.27
N VAL A 64 11.77 8.31 -20.07
CA VAL A 64 11.94 7.06 -20.82
C VAL A 64 12.22 5.90 -19.85
N GLY A 65 13.12 6.09 -18.88
CA GLY A 65 13.46 5.10 -17.86
C GLY A 65 12.27 4.74 -16.99
N GLY A 66 11.56 5.74 -16.46
CA GLY A 66 10.34 5.51 -15.69
C GLY A 66 9.24 4.82 -16.49
N PHE A 67 9.01 5.26 -17.74
CA PHE A 67 7.98 4.66 -18.59
C PHE A 67 8.29 3.19 -18.92
N ILE A 68 9.55 2.88 -19.25
CA ILE A 68 9.99 1.51 -19.51
C ILE A 68 9.87 0.65 -18.25
N ALA A 69 10.32 1.16 -17.10
CA ALA A 69 10.24 0.44 -15.83
C ALA A 69 8.80 0.08 -15.48
N ILE A 70 7.89 1.06 -15.50
CA ILE A 70 6.46 0.82 -15.20
C ILE A 70 5.84 -0.12 -16.24
N SER A 71 6.15 0.04 -17.53
CA SER A 71 5.67 -0.88 -18.56
C SER A 71 6.08 -2.33 -18.30
N ILE A 72 7.32 -2.56 -17.89
CA ILE A 72 7.83 -3.89 -17.57
C ILE A 72 7.12 -4.44 -16.33
N ILE A 73 7.03 -3.66 -15.25
CA ILE A 73 6.37 -4.07 -14.00
C ILE A 73 4.91 -4.41 -14.26
N SER A 74 4.15 -3.52 -14.91
CA SER A 74 2.73 -3.72 -15.22
C SER A 74 2.48 -4.90 -16.18
N PHE A 75 3.38 -5.14 -17.15
CA PHE A 75 3.23 -6.30 -18.04
C PHE A 75 3.47 -7.62 -17.29
N LEU A 76 4.46 -7.65 -16.41
CA LEU A 76 4.78 -8.83 -15.60
C LEU A 76 3.70 -9.11 -14.54
N SER A 77 3.09 -8.07 -13.95
CA SER A 77 1.96 -8.25 -13.02
C SER A 77 0.72 -8.83 -13.72
N LEU A 78 0.44 -8.42 -14.96
CA LEU A 78 -0.64 -8.98 -15.78
C LEU A 78 -0.45 -10.49 -16.10
N LEU A 79 0.78 -11.01 -16.10
CA LEU A 79 1.02 -12.45 -16.28
C LEU A 79 0.47 -13.28 -15.11
N GLY A 80 0.20 -12.68 -13.95
CA GLY A 80 -0.44 -13.35 -12.81
C GLY A 80 -1.81 -13.91 -13.11
N VAL A 81 -2.54 -13.29 -14.04
CA VAL A 81 -3.85 -13.78 -14.51
C VAL A 81 -3.74 -15.19 -15.11
N ILE A 82 -2.60 -15.52 -15.73
CA ILE A 82 -2.34 -16.84 -16.33
C ILE A 82 -2.10 -17.91 -15.25
N LEU A 83 -1.66 -17.52 -14.05
CA LEU A 83 -1.41 -18.42 -12.93
C LEU A 83 -2.67 -18.76 -12.13
N VAL A 84 -3.74 -17.96 -12.25
CA VAL A 84 -5.06 -18.21 -11.63
C VAL A 84 -5.61 -19.62 -11.87
N PRO A 85 -5.62 -20.18 -13.09
CA PRO A 85 -6.08 -21.56 -13.32
C PRO A 85 -5.18 -22.64 -12.70
N LEU A 86 -3.92 -22.33 -12.36
CA LEU A 86 -2.99 -23.27 -11.71
C LEU A 86 -3.15 -23.32 -10.19
N MET A 87 -3.89 -22.36 -9.60
CA MET A 87 -4.05 -22.18 -8.14
C MET A 87 -4.79 -23.33 -7.44
N ASN A 88 -5.36 -24.28 -8.19
CA ASN A 88 -6.05 -25.45 -7.64
C ASN A 88 -5.11 -26.55 -7.12
N ARG A 89 -3.79 -26.41 -7.29
CA ARG A 89 -2.79 -27.38 -6.83
C ARG A 89 -2.32 -27.05 -5.41
N VAL A 90 -2.18 -28.07 -4.56
CA VAL A 90 -1.71 -27.92 -3.16
C VAL A 90 -0.32 -27.27 -3.08
N PHE A 91 0.57 -27.58 -4.03
CA PHE A 91 1.89 -26.94 -4.12
C PHE A 91 1.80 -25.43 -4.35
N PHE A 92 0.84 -24.97 -5.16
CA PHE A 92 0.66 -23.55 -5.41
C PHE A 92 0.20 -22.84 -4.15
N LYS A 93 -0.64 -23.44 -3.29
CA LYS A 93 -1.00 -22.83 -1.99
C LYS A 93 0.22 -22.55 -1.10
N PHE A 94 1.19 -23.47 -1.05
CA PHE A 94 2.45 -23.25 -0.35
C PHE A 94 3.26 -22.12 -0.97
N LEU A 95 3.43 -22.14 -2.29
CA LEU A 95 4.15 -21.10 -3.02
C LEU A 95 3.49 -19.72 -2.84
N LEU A 96 2.17 -19.64 -2.80
CA LEU A 96 1.42 -18.40 -2.59
C LEU A 96 1.69 -17.86 -1.18
N SER A 97 1.62 -18.69 -0.14
CA SER A 97 1.93 -18.26 1.24
C SER A 97 3.36 -17.72 1.36
N PHE A 98 4.33 -18.37 0.71
CA PHE A 98 5.70 -17.87 0.61
C PHE A 98 5.79 -16.51 -0.09
N LEU A 99 5.10 -16.35 -1.22
CA LEU A 99 5.13 -15.14 -2.03
C LEU A 99 4.43 -13.96 -1.33
N VAL A 100 3.31 -14.15 -0.63
CA VAL A 100 2.72 -13.06 0.20
C VAL A 100 3.71 -12.63 1.28
N ALA A 101 4.33 -13.60 1.96
CA ALA A 101 5.30 -13.32 3.00
C ALA A 101 6.56 -12.62 2.45
N LEU A 102 6.98 -12.99 1.23
CA LEU A 102 8.01 -12.30 0.48
C LEU A 102 7.60 -10.85 0.20
N ALA A 103 6.37 -10.61 -0.27
CA ALA A 103 5.82 -9.27 -0.51
C ALA A 103 5.89 -8.40 0.75
N VAL A 104 5.45 -8.94 1.90
CA VAL A 104 5.52 -8.25 3.21
C VAL A 104 6.96 -7.85 3.51
N GLY A 105 7.91 -8.79 3.37
CA GLY A 105 9.33 -8.54 3.62
C GLY A 105 9.95 -7.53 2.66
N THR A 106 9.68 -7.62 1.36
CA THR A 106 10.20 -6.67 0.37
C THR A 106 9.57 -5.29 0.52
N LEU A 107 8.28 -5.18 0.82
CA LEU A 107 7.58 -3.90 0.87
C LEU A 107 7.88 -3.13 2.17
N SER A 108 7.94 -3.82 3.32
CA SER A 108 8.41 -3.22 4.57
C SER A 108 9.94 -3.00 4.57
N GLY A 109 10.70 -3.86 3.89
CA GLY A 109 12.13 -3.66 3.64
C GLY A 109 12.42 -2.47 2.73
N ASP A 110 11.58 -2.21 1.73
CA ASP A 110 11.70 -1.04 0.85
C ASP A 110 11.57 0.25 1.64
N ALA A 111 10.52 0.34 2.47
CA ALA A 111 10.35 1.46 3.39
C ALA A 111 11.57 1.65 4.32
N PHE A 112 11.97 0.61 5.07
CA PHE A 112 12.96 0.77 6.14
C PHE A 112 14.43 0.68 5.73
N LEU A 113 14.77 -0.02 4.65
CA LEU A 113 16.16 -0.30 4.27
C LEU A 113 16.57 0.44 2.99
N HIS A 114 15.63 0.72 2.09
CA HIS A 114 15.92 1.39 0.81
C HIS A 114 15.54 2.87 0.83
N LEU A 115 14.30 3.21 1.16
CA LEU A 115 13.78 4.58 1.08
C LEU A 115 14.21 5.48 2.26
N LEU A 116 14.13 5.00 3.51
CA LEU A 116 14.44 5.82 4.70
C LEU A 116 15.95 6.01 4.94
N PRO A 117 16.81 4.98 5.07
CA PRO A 117 18.17 5.18 5.59
C PRO A 117 19.08 5.99 4.66
N HIS A 118 18.97 5.76 3.35
CA HIS A 118 19.81 6.41 2.34
C HIS A 118 19.62 7.93 2.30
N ARG A 119 18.45 8.43 2.77
CA ARG A 119 18.03 9.83 2.61
C ARG A 119 17.93 10.61 3.92
N PHE A 120 18.11 9.92 5.05
CA PHE A 120 18.18 10.49 6.39
C PHE A 120 19.63 10.73 6.86
N ALA A 121 20.61 10.08 6.21
CA ALA A 121 22.02 10.21 6.55
C ALA A 121 22.63 11.58 6.19
N GLU A 122 22.05 12.29 5.22
CA GLU A 122 22.49 13.65 4.82
C GLU A 122 21.77 14.77 5.58
N SER A 123 20.75 14.47 6.40
CA SER A 123 19.92 15.48 7.05
C SER A 123 20.36 15.83 8.47
N THR A 124 20.23 17.12 8.82
CA THR A 124 20.38 17.57 10.22
C THR A 124 19.35 16.86 11.12
N TYR A 125 19.66 16.69 12.41
CA TYR A 125 18.79 15.96 13.37
C TYR A 125 17.32 16.43 13.35
N PHE A 126 17.08 17.72 13.16
CA PHE A 126 15.74 18.29 13.04
C PHE A 126 15.03 17.82 11.78
N ASP A 127 15.72 17.79 10.64
CA ASP A 127 15.19 17.38 9.33
C ASP A 127 14.89 15.87 9.28
N SER A 128 15.69 15.02 9.93
CA SER A 128 15.39 13.59 10.08
C SER A 128 14.10 13.34 10.87
N THR A 129 13.82 14.15 11.91
CA THR A 129 12.57 14.02 12.68
C THR A 129 11.35 14.35 11.83
N TRP A 130 11.40 15.42 11.03
CA TRP A 130 10.30 15.81 10.16
C TRP A 130 10.06 14.80 9.03
N LYS A 131 11.11 14.23 8.45
CA LYS A 131 10.96 13.14 7.47
C LYS A 131 10.31 11.90 8.09
N GLY A 132 10.68 11.55 9.32
CA GLY A 132 10.00 10.49 10.08
C GLY A 132 8.52 10.80 10.32
N LEU A 133 8.21 12.06 10.65
CA LEU A 133 6.82 12.52 10.79
C LEU A 133 6.06 12.46 9.45
N THR A 134 6.72 12.76 8.33
CA THR A 134 6.13 12.61 6.99
C THR A 134 5.85 11.16 6.64
N ALA A 135 6.72 10.23 7.02
CA ALA A 135 6.44 8.80 6.88
C ALA A 135 5.22 8.37 7.71
N LEU A 136 5.12 8.82 8.97
CA LEU A 136 3.90 8.61 9.76
C LEU A 136 2.67 9.27 9.10
N GLY A 137 2.85 10.44 8.51
CA GLY A 137 1.82 11.14 7.74
C GLY A 137 1.34 10.32 6.53
N GLY A 138 2.25 9.67 5.81
CA GLY A 138 1.92 8.77 4.69
C GLY A 138 1.13 7.54 5.13
N LEU A 139 1.53 6.92 6.23
CA LEU A 139 0.80 5.81 6.85
C LEU A 139 -0.62 6.24 7.27
N TYR A 140 -0.74 7.38 7.95
CA TYR A 140 -2.03 7.92 8.36
C TYR A 140 -2.89 8.37 7.17
N PHE A 141 -2.28 8.88 6.10
CA PHE A 141 -2.98 9.24 4.88
C PHE A 141 -3.66 8.02 4.25
N MET A 142 -2.97 6.89 4.12
CA MET A 142 -3.59 5.67 3.58
C MET A 142 -4.73 5.17 4.46
N PHE A 143 -4.54 5.18 5.79
CA PHE A 143 -5.62 4.90 6.73
C PHE A 143 -6.84 5.80 6.50
N LEU A 144 -6.64 7.11 6.37
CA LEU A 144 -7.73 8.05 6.13
C LEU A 144 -8.43 7.79 4.80
N VAL A 145 -7.67 7.48 3.74
CA VAL A 145 -8.25 7.21 2.43
C VAL A 145 -9.08 5.93 2.47
N GLU A 146 -8.55 4.83 2.99
CA GLU A 146 -9.30 3.58 3.13
C GLU A 146 -10.57 3.77 3.99
N HIS A 147 -10.43 4.49 5.11
CA HIS A 147 -11.56 4.77 5.99
C HIS A 147 -12.61 5.67 5.31
N ALA A 148 -12.18 6.72 4.59
CA ALA A 148 -13.09 7.59 3.85
C ALA A 148 -13.83 6.83 2.73
N LEU A 149 -13.13 5.96 2.00
CA LEU A 149 -13.75 5.09 0.98
C LEU A 149 -14.81 4.17 1.58
N THR A 150 -14.53 3.63 2.76
CA THR A 150 -15.48 2.82 3.52
C THR A 150 -16.70 3.63 3.99
N LEU A 151 -16.50 4.87 4.46
CA LEU A 151 -17.58 5.75 4.93
C LEU A 151 -18.48 6.28 3.80
N ILE A 152 -17.89 6.78 2.71
CA ILE A 152 -18.62 7.25 1.52
C ILE A 152 -19.55 6.15 1.01
N LYS A 153 -19.08 4.91 1.10
CA LYS A 153 -19.82 3.74 0.68
C LYS A 153 -20.93 3.33 1.65
N LYS A 154 -20.67 3.29 2.96
CA LYS A 154 -21.72 3.05 3.97
C LYS A 154 -22.91 4.00 3.75
N LYS A 155 -22.63 5.28 3.44
CA LYS A 155 -23.66 6.28 3.10
C LYS A 155 -24.41 5.96 1.79
N LYS A 156 -23.71 5.52 0.74
CA LYS A 156 -24.32 5.17 -0.56
C LYS A 156 -25.19 3.90 -0.48
N SER A 157 -24.73 2.86 0.23
CA SER A 157 -25.51 1.64 0.47
C SER A 157 -26.71 1.88 1.38
N ALA A 158 -26.58 2.71 2.44
CA ALA A 158 -27.71 3.11 3.28
C ALA A 158 -28.78 3.88 2.48
N HIS A 159 -28.37 4.74 1.56
CA HIS A 159 -29.30 5.46 0.68
C HIS A 159 -30.01 4.53 -0.32
N HIS A 160 -29.28 3.59 -0.95
CA HIS A 160 -29.86 2.62 -1.88
C HIS A 160 -30.81 1.65 -1.17
N MET A 161 -30.46 1.19 0.03
CA MET A 161 -31.30 0.31 0.82
C MET A 161 -32.53 1.02 1.39
N GLY A 162 -32.39 2.28 1.81
CA GLY A 162 -33.52 3.12 2.22
C GLY A 162 -34.52 3.35 1.07
N LEU A 163 -34.04 3.51 -0.16
CA LEU A 163 -34.90 3.67 -1.33
C LEU A 163 -35.58 2.36 -1.76
N HIS A 164 -34.89 1.22 -1.64
CA HIS A 164 -35.44 -0.11 -1.98
C HIS A 164 -36.49 -0.58 -0.96
N LEU A 165 -36.26 -0.33 0.34
CA LEU A 165 -37.29 -0.58 1.36
C LEU A 165 -38.51 0.33 1.15
N PHE A 166 -38.29 1.62 0.83
CA PHE A 166 -39.39 2.55 0.53
C PHE A 166 -40.21 2.12 -0.70
N ARG A 167 -39.56 1.57 -1.73
CA ARG A 167 -40.24 1.02 -2.92
C ARG A 167 -41.04 -0.25 -2.64
N ILE A 168 -40.67 -1.02 -1.63
CA ILE A 168 -41.42 -2.20 -1.17
C ILE A 168 -42.58 -1.78 -0.25
N ASP A 169 -42.40 -0.76 0.58
CA ASP A 169 -43.43 -0.21 1.48
C ASP A 169 -44.52 0.59 0.75
N ASP A 170 -44.27 1.09 -0.47
CA ASP A 170 -45.31 1.70 -1.31
C ASP A 170 -46.39 0.69 -1.77
N LEU A 171 -46.23 -0.60 -1.45
CA LEU A 171 -47.25 -1.61 -1.72
C LEU A 171 -48.11 -2.04 -0.53
N ASN A 172 -47.86 -1.62 0.73
CA ASN A 172 -48.84 -1.81 1.82
C ASN A 172 -48.48 -1.10 3.16
N ASN A 173 -49.30 -0.10 3.49
CA ASN A 173 -49.78 0.25 4.85
C ASN A 173 -48.89 1.14 5.76
N LEU A 174 -49.52 2.20 6.32
CA LEU A 174 -48.94 3.27 7.15
C LEU A 174 -48.30 2.82 8.49
N ARG A 175 -48.32 1.52 8.84
CA ARG A 175 -47.76 0.99 10.09
C ARG A 175 -46.24 0.77 10.03
N ALA A 176 -45.62 0.75 8.84
CA ALA A 176 -44.18 0.54 8.66
C ALA A 176 -43.31 1.72 9.15
N ARG A 177 -43.88 2.92 9.27
CA ARG A 177 -43.14 4.16 9.57
C ARG A 177 -42.50 4.20 10.98
N GLU A 178 -43.09 3.54 11.98
CA GLU A 178 -42.52 3.48 13.34
C GLU A 178 -41.52 2.33 13.51
N SER A 179 -41.74 1.18 12.87
CA SER A 179 -40.79 0.07 12.87
C SER A 179 -39.49 0.42 12.12
N PHE A 180 -39.58 1.29 11.10
CA PHE A 180 -38.42 1.77 10.33
C PHE A 180 -37.46 2.65 11.16
N LYS A 181 -37.98 3.51 12.05
CA LYS A 181 -37.15 4.31 12.97
C LYS A 181 -36.38 3.43 13.95
N ILE A 182 -36.99 2.34 14.42
CA ILE A 182 -36.37 1.38 15.34
C ILE A 182 -35.30 0.53 14.62
N ALA A 183 -35.56 0.12 13.37
CA ALA A 183 -34.59 -0.62 12.56
C ALA A 183 -33.34 0.21 12.22
N LEU A 184 -33.50 1.49 11.90
CA LEU A 184 -32.36 2.40 11.65
C LEU A 184 -31.50 2.63 12.91
N LEU A 185 -32.14 2.72 14.09
CA LEU A 185 -31.45 2.82 15.38
C LEU A 185 -30.66 1.55 15.73
N PHE A 186 -31.11 0.38 15.27
CA PHE A 186 -30.42 -0.90 15.48
C PHE A 186 -29.24 -1.10 14.52
N VAL A 187 -29.37 -0.70 13.25
CA VAL A 187 -28.26 -0.75 12.28
C VAL A 187 -27.10 0.15 12.70
N GLY A 188 -27.38 1.28 13.35
CA GLY A 188 -26.33 2.17 13.88
C GLY A 188 -25.52 1.61 15.07
N ASN A 189 -25.98 0.54 15.73
CA ASN A 189 -25.33 -0.06 16.90
C ASN A 189 -24.70 -1.45 16.63
N LEU A 190 -24.78 -1.97 15.39
CA LEU A 190 -24.42 -3.35 15.08
C LEU A 190 -22.96 -3.56 14.60
N ASP A 191 -22.07 -2.58 14.78
CA ASP A 191 -20.64 -2.70 14.41
C ASP A 191 -19.78 -3.40 15.49
N TYR A 192 -20.36 -4.02 16.54
CA TYR A 192 -19.61 -4.59 17.67
C TYR A 192 -19.77 -6.09 17.96
N LEU A 193 -20.53 -6.84 17.17
CA LEU A 193 -20.63 -8.29 17.33
C LEU A 193 -20.26 -8.99 16.03
N GLY A 194 -19.07 -9.56 16.02
CA GLY A 194 -18.67 -10.58 15.05
C GLY A 194 -19.68 -11.73 15.03
N GLU A 195 -19.71 -12.40 13.87
CA GLU A 195 -20.38 -13.67 13.60
C GLU A 195 -21.41 -14.13 14.63
N MET A 196 -22.68 -13.78 14.42
CA MET A 196 -23.78 -14.63 14.90
C MET A 196 -24.96 -14.53 13.94
N ASP A 197 -25.34 -15.70 13.40
CA ASP A 197 -26.68 -15.97 12.93
C ASP A 197 -27.72 -15.30 13.85
N CYS A 198 -28.57 -14.42 13.32
CA CYS A 198 -29.93 -14.20 13.83
C CYS A 198 -30.69 -13.13 13.03
N VAL A 199 -31.74 -13.55 12.32
CA VAL A 199 -33.05 -12.88 12.40
C VAL A 199 -34.12 -13.97 12.41
N ALA A 200 -34.38 -14.54 13.58
CA ALA A 200 -35.66 -15.16 13.87
C ALA A 200 -36.62 -14.03 14.27
N PHE A 201 -37.48 -13.59 13.35
CA PHE A 201 -38.53 -12.62 13.67
C PHE A 201 -39.65 -13.38 14.40
N PHE A 202 -39.87 -13.04 15.67
CA PHE A 202 -40.94 -13.61 16.50
C PHE A 202 -42.30 -13.51 15.80
N PRO A 203 -43.10 -14.59 15.67
CA PRO A 203 -44.47 -14.45 15.23
C PRO A 203 -45.29 -13.89 16.39
N PHE A 204 -45.83 -12.69 16.19
CA PHE A 204 -46.87 -12.10 17.04
C PHE A 204 -48.06 -13.07 17.13
N LYS A 205 -48.33 -13.60 18.33
CA LYS A 205 -49.48 -14.46 18.60
C LYS A 205 -50.73 -13.59 18.72
N ALA A 206 -51.55 -13.53 17.67
CA ALA A 206 -52.87 -12.93 17.73
C ALA A 206 -53.83 -13.79 18.61
N PRO A 207 -54.70 -13.19 19.43
CA PRO A 207 -55.71 -13.92 20.19
C PRO A 207 -56.77 -14.56 19.26
N GLY A 208 -57.31 -15.71 19.66
CA GLY A 208 -58.21 -16.57 18.86
C GLY A 208 -59.41 -15.83 18.26
N THR A 209 -59.84 -16.17 17.05
CA THR A 209 -60.62 -17.38 16.74
C THR A 209 -60.77 -17.50 15.21
N MET A 210 -61.24 -18.67 14.76
CA MET A 210 -61.60 -19.03 13.37
C MET A 210 -60.50 -19.70 12.55
N GLN A 211 -60.46 -21.02 12.72
CA GLN A 211 -59.64 -22.00 12.04
C GLN A 211 -60.35 -22.46 10.75
N GLN A 212 -59.55 -22.84 9.74
CA GLN A 212 -59.89 -23.82 8.68
C GLN A 212 -60.19 -23.34 7.24
N THR A 213 -59.73 -22.15 6.82
CA THR A 213 -59.52 -21.84 5.38
C THR A 213 -58.16 -21.18 5.07
N ARG A 214 -57.28 -21.07 6.07
CA ARG A 214 -56.06 -20.25 6.03
C ARG A 214 -54.78 -21.03 5.69
N SER A 215 -54.78 -22.36 5.73
CA SER A 215 -53.56 -23.19 5.66
C SER A 215 -52.88 -23.23 4.29
N ARG A 216 -53.65 -23.20 3.18
CA ARG A 216 -53.08 -23.19 1.81
C ARG A 216 -52.61 -21.80 1.37
N LEU A 217 -53.26 -20.73 1.84
CA LEU A 217 -52.83 -19.35 1.56
C LEU A 217 -51.56 -19.01 2.35
N LEU A 218 -51.53 -19.35 3.64
CA LEU A 218 -50.37 -19.10 4.52
C LEU A 218 -49.11 -19.81 4.04
N SER A 219 -49.24 -21.04 3.51
CA SER A 219 -48.11 -21.78 2.93
C SER A 219 -47.56 -21.11 1.67
N LYS A 220 -48.43 -20.59 0.77
CA LYS A 220 -48.00 -19.82 -0.41
C LYS A 220 -47.38 -18.47 -0.03
N GLU A 221 -47.92 -17.79 0.97
CA GLU A 221 -47.37 -16.52 1.49
C GLU A 221 -45.99 -16.74 2.13
N LEU A 222 -45.83 -17.80 2.95
CA LEU A 222 -44.56 -18.19 3.58
C LEU A 222 -43.51 -18.61 2.56
N LEU A 223 -43.89 -19.30 1.48
CA LEU A 223 -43.00 -19.65 0.37
C LEU A 223 -42.58 -18.42 -0.44
N ARG A 224 -43.47 -17.45 -0.63
CA ARG A 224 -43.15 -16.16 -1.26
C ARG A 224 -42.25 -15.30 -0.38
N LEU A 225 -42.48 -15.27 0.93
CA LEU A 225 -41.63 -14.58 1.90
C LEU A 225 -40.25 -15.25 1.98
N SER A 226 -40.15 -16.58 1.98
CA SER A 226 -38.84 -17.26 1.97
C SER A 226 -38.08 -17.03 0.66
N HIS A 227 -38.78 -17.02 -0.48
CA HIS A 227 -38.16 -16.72 -1.76
C HIS A 227 -37.74 -15.25 -1.88
N SER A 228 -38.54 -14.30 -1.37
CA SER A 228 -38.20 -12.88 -1.28
C SER A 228 -37.03 -12.63 -0.33
N GLN A 229 -36.99 -13.30 0.81
CA GLN A 229 -35.93 -13.20 1.80
C GLN A 229 -34.62 -13.85 1.32
N ARG A 230 -34.70 -14.91 0.51
CA ARG A 230 -33.53 -15.52 -0.15
C ARG A 230 -33.02 -14.64 -1.30
N TYR A 231 -33.92 -14.13 -2.12
CA TYR A 231 -33.60 -13.19 -3.21
C TYR A 231 -32.96 -11.90 -2.68
N SER A 232 -33.51 -11.31 -1.63
CA SER A 232 -32.96 -10.11 -1.01
C SER A 232 -31.64 -10.37 -0.27
N ARG A 233 -31.43 -11.58 0.29
CA ARG A 233 -30.14 -12.00 0.87
C ARG A 233 -29.08 -12.23 -0.21
N GLU A 234 -29.45 -12.78 -1.37
CA GLU A 234 -28.56 -12.95 -2.51
C GLU A 234 -28.20 -11.59 -3.13
N GLU A 235 -29.17 -10.69 -3.36
CA GLU A 235 -28.89 -9.33 -3.83
C GLU A 235 -28.03 -8.52 -2.84
N LEU A 236 -28.24 -8.68 -1.53
CA LEU A 236 -27.42 -8.01 -0.51
C LEU A 236 -25.99 -8.59 -0.45
N LYS A 237 -25.84 -9.89 -0.67
CA LYS A 237 -24.53 -10.54 -0.81
C LYS A 237 -23.82 -10.05 -2.08
N ASP A 238 -24.49 -10.05 -3.22
CA ASP A 238 -23.92 -9.58 -4.49
C ASP A 238 -23.53 -8.10 -4.43
N ALA A 239 -24.35 -7.26 -3.79
CA ALA A 239 -24.03 -5.86 -3.52
C ALA A 239 -22.84 -5.70 -2.56
N GLY A 240 -22.69 -6.60 -1.57
CA GLY A 240 -21.56 -6.66 -0.65
C GLY A 240 -20.26 -7.10 -1.31
N ILE A 241 -20.31 -8.06 -2.24
CA ILE A 241 -19.11 -8.56 -2.94
C ILE A 241 -18.67 -7.57 -4.02
N ALA A 242 -19.59 -6.96 -4.77
CA ALA A 242 -19.28 -5.82 -5.67
C ALA A 242 -18.72 -4.62 -4.89
N THR A 243 -19.14 -4.47 -3.64
CA THR A 243 -18.59 -3.51 -2.71
C THR A 243 -17.13 -3.84 -2.37
N LEU A 244 -16.82 -5.06 -1.96
CA LEU A 244 -15.44 -5.44 -1.66
C LEU A 244 -14.51 -5.22 -2.86
N ALA A 245 -14.94 -5.62 -4.06
CA ALA A 245 -14.23 -5.43 -5.32
C ALA A 245 -13.79 -3.97 -5.60
N TRP A 246 -14.68 -3.00 -5.37
CA TRP A 246 -14.37 -1.58 -5.62
C TRP A 246 -13.35 -1.01 -4.64
N MET A 247 -13.39 -1.45 -3.37
CA MET A 247 -12.42 -1.00 -2.37
C MET A 247 -11.03 -1.52 -2.70
N VAL A 248 -10.94 -2.79 -3.12
CA VAL A 248 -9.70 -3.43 -3.58
C VAL A 248 -9.09 -2.66 -4.76
N ILE A 249 -9.86 -2.40 -5.83
CA ILE A 249 -9.35 -1.67 -7.01
C ILE A 249 -8.86 -0.25 -6.67
N MET A 250 -9.54 0.46 -5.76
CA MET A 250 -9.10 1.81 -5.36
C MET A 250 -7.82 1.77 -4.51
N GLY A 251 -7.72 0.82 -3.58
CA GLY A 251 -6.52 0.65 -2.75
C GLY A 251 -5.31 0.27 -3.61
N ASP A 252 -5.51 -0.66 -4.53
CA ASP A 252 -4.53 -1.08 -5.53
C ASP A 252 -4.07 0.09 -6.41
N GLY A 253 -5.01 0.93 -6.85
CA GLY A 253 -4.72 2.11 -7.63
C GLY A 253 -3.88 3.16 -6.89
N LEU A 254 -4.10 3.30 -5.58
CA LEU A 254 -3.35 4.23 -4.74
C LEU A 254 -1.94 3.72 -4.43
N HIS A 255 -1.76 2.41 -4.24
CA HIS A 255 -0.41 1.85 -4.13
C HIS A 255 0.33 2.03 -5.44
N ASN A 256 -0.30 1.70 -6.58
CA ASN A 256 0.29 1.82 -7.91
C ASN A 256 0.71 3.27 -8.21
N PHE A 257 -0.12 4.24 -7.82
CA PHE A 257 0.25 5.65 -7.87
C PHE A 257 1.49 5.96 -7.02
N SER A 258 1.59 5.43 -5.81
CA SER A 258 2.73 5.65 -4.92
C SER A 258 4.03 5.04 -5.45
N ASP A 259 3.95 3.86 -6.08
CA ASP A 259 5.08 3.20 -6.74
C ASP A 259 5.60 4.05 -7.89
N GLY A 260 4.67 4.49 -8.75
CA GLY A 260 4.97 5.41 -9.83
C GLY A 260 5.61 6.70 -9.33
N LEU A 261 5.07 7.29 -8.26
CA LEU A 261 5.59 8.50 -7.64
C LEU A 261 7.04 8.32 -7.18
N ALA A 262 7.34 7.21 -6.52
CA ALA A 262 8.70 6.89 -6.06
C ALA A 262 9.66 6.63 -7.22
N ILE A 263 9.26 5.83 -8.22
CA ILE A 263 10.05 5.56 -9.44
C ILE A 263 10.37 6.88 -10.16
N GLY A 264 9.36 7.73 -10.36
CA GLY A 264 9.51 9.02 -11.02
C GLY A 264 10.48 9.93 -10.28
N ALA A 265 10.35 10.04 -8.95
CA ALA A 265 11.28 10.81 -8.13
C ALA A 265 12.71 10.25 -8.18
N ALA A 266 12.88 8.92 -8.12
CA ALA A 266 14.18 8.26 -8.14
C ALA A 266 14.93 8.47 -9.47
N PHE A 267 14.24 8.36 -10.61
CA PHE A 267 14.84 8.63 -11.91
C PHE A 267 15.24 10.10 -12.12
N THR A 268 14.60 11.06 -11.43
CA THR A 268 15.05 12.47 -11.47
C THR A 268 16.36 12.72 -10.72
N GLU A 269 16.71 11.84 -9.77
CA GLU A 269 17.96 11.94 -9.03
C GLU A 269 19.11 11.22 -9.73
N GLY A 270 18.80 10.14 -10.47
CA GLY A 270 19.74 9.49 -11.36
C GLY A 270 19.28 8.11 -11.82
N LEU A 271 19.93 7.58 -12.85
CA LEU A 271 19.60 6.26 -13.41
C LEU A 271 19.82 5.11 -12.42
N SER A 272 20.89 5.15 -11.62
CA SER A 272 21.16 4.12 -10.61
C SER A 272 20.05 4.07 -9.56
N SER A 273 19.65 5.24 -9.05
CA SER A 273 18.55 5.39 -8.09
C SER A 273 17.23 4.90 -8.71
N GLY A 274 16.88 5.39 -9.90
CA GLY A 274 15.67 4.99 -10.61
C GLY A 274 15.59 3.49 -10.92
N LEU A 275 16.68 2.88 -11.37
CA LEU A 275 16.74 1.43 -11.61
C LEU A 275 16.65 0.64 -10.30
N SER A 276 17.34 1.08 -9.24
CA SER A 276 17.28 0.44 -7.92
C SER A 276 15.87 0.45 -7.36
N THR A 277 15.20 1.61 -7.37
CA THR A 277 13.79 1.74 -6.95
C THR A 277 12.85 0.93 -7.84
N SER A 278 13.08 0.88 -9.16
CA SER A 278 12.24 0.06 -10.05
C SER A 278 12.36 -1.43 -9.76
N VAL A 279 13.56 -1.92 -9.45
CA VAL A 279 13.78 -3.32 -9.04
C VAL A 279 13.17 -3.58 -7.67
N ALA A 280 13.28 -2.65 -6.72
CA ALA A 280 12.65 -2.74 -5.40
C ALA A 280 11.12 -2.87 -5.52
N VAL A 281 10.49 -1.99 -6.30
CA VAL A 281 9.05 -2.04 -6.60
C VAL A 281 8.70 -3.37 -7.27
N PHE A 282 9.43 -3.77 -8.31
CA PHE A 282 9.21 -5.04 -8.98
C PHE A 282 9.23 -6.24 -8.01
N CYS A 283 10.15 -6.24 -7.04
CA CYS A 283 10.30 -7.32 -6.07
C CYS A 283 9.12 -7.45 -5.12
N HIS A 284 8.39 -6.37 -4.81
CA HIS A 284 7.17 -6.46 -3.99
C HIS A 284 5.88 -6.52 -4.81
N GLU A 285 5.89 -5.98 -6.02
CA GLU A 285 4.72 -5.95 -6.90
C GLU A 285 4.47 -7.31 -7.56
N LEU A 286 5.54 -8.02 -7.93
CA LEU A 286 5.39 -9.36 -8.48
C LEU A 286 4.71 -10.30 -7.46
N PRO A 287 5.17 -10.42 -6.20
CA PRO A 287 4.49 -11.29 -5.25
C PRO A 287 3.12 -10.76 -4.80
N HIS A 288 2.91 -9.44 -4.78
CA HIS A 288 1.61 -8.84 -4.46
C HIS A 288 0.59 -9.15 -5.56
N GLU A 289 0.80 -8.71 -6.80
CA GLU A 289 -0.15 -8.86 -7.91
C GLU A 289 -0.37 -10.33 -8.34
N LEU A 290 0.68 -11.17 -8.27
CA LEU A 290 0.54 -12.60 -8.62
C LEU A 290 -0.34 -13.36 -7.62
N VAL A 291 -0.48 -12.87 -6.37
CA VAL A 291 -0.98 -13.67 -5.24
C VAL A 291 -2.19 -13.08 -4.54
N LYS A 292 -2.40 -11.75 -4.60
CA LYS A 292 -3.43 -11.05 -3.81
C LYS A 292 -4.85 -11.55 -4.05
N GLY A 293 -5.07 -12.37 -5.08
CA GLY A 293 -6.38 -12.94 -5.33
C GLY A 293 -7.41 -11.87 -5.64
N ASP A 294 -6.99 -10.62 -5.90
CA ASP A 294 -7.83 -9.52 -6.34
C ASP A 294 -8.66 -9.98 -7.52
N PHE A 295 -8.03 -10.66 -8.47
CA PHE A 295 -8.72 -11.30 -9.58
C PHE A 295 -9.80 -12.30 -9.12
N ALA A 296 -9.50 -13.15 -8.14
CA ALA A 296 -10.47 -14.11 -7.59
C ALA A 296 -11.61 -13.44 -6.81
N VAL A 297 -11.33 -12.34 -6.10
CA VAL A 297 -12.32 -11.52 -5.39
C VAL A 297 -13.22 -10.79 -6.40
N LEU A 298 -12.65 -10.22 -7.46
CA LEU A 298 -13.38 -9.57 -8.56
C LEU A 298 -14.27 -10.56 -9.31
N LEU A 299 -13.78 -11.77 -9.59
CA LEU A 299 -14.60 -12.82 -10.19
C LEU A 299 -15.73 -13.30 -9.26
N LYS A 300 -15.45 -13.46 -7.96
CA LYS A 300 -16.47 -13.77 -6.95
C LYS A 300 -17.51 -12.64 -6.82
N ALA A 301 -17.13 -11.40 -7.14
CA ALA A 301 -18.04 -10.25 -7.21
C ALA A 301 -18.96 -10.23 -8.44
N GLY A 302 -18.88 -11.26 -9.29
CA GLY A 302 -19.68 -11.35 -10.52
C GLY A 302 -19.11 -10.56 -11.69
N MET A 303 -17.90 -10.02 -11.58
CA MET A 303 -17.24 -9.38 -12.71
C MET A 303 -16.75 -10.44 -13.69
N THR A 304 -16.89 -10.16 -14.98
CA THR A 304 -16.29 -11.01 -16.02
C THR A 304 -14.76 -10.88 -15.99
N VAL A 305 -14.05 -11.94 -16.42
CA VAL A 305 -12.58 -11.94 -16.58
C VAL A 305 -12.10 -10.67 -17.33
N LYS A 306 -12.81 -10.27 -18.39
CA LYS A 306 -12.49 -9.08 -19.17
C LYS A 306 -12.61 -7.78 -18.36
N GLN A 307 -13.65 -7.67 -17.52
CA GLN A 307 -13.82 -6.51 -16.65
C GLN A 307 -12.73 -6.47 -15.58
N ALA A 308 -12.45 -7.59 -14.91
CA ALA A 308 -11.41 -7.66 -13.89
C ALA A 308 -10.03 -7.25 -14.46
N VAL A 309 -9.65 -7.77 -15.63
CA VAL A 309 -8.42 -7.34 -16.33
C VAL A 309 -8.43 -5.86 -16.67
N LEU A 310 -9.56 -5.31 -17.13
CA LEU A 310 -9.67 -3.89 -17.46
C LEU A 310 -9.49 -2.99 -16.24
N TYR A 311 -10.11 -3.33 -15.10
CA TYR A 311 -9.95 -2.53 -13.88
C TYR A 311 -8.54 -2.63 -13.29
N ASN A 312 -7.88 -3.78 -13.39
CA ASN A 312 -6.45 -3.93 -13.05
C ASN A 312 -5.58 -3.05 -13.95
N ALA A 313 -5.85 -3.06 -15.26
CA ALA A 313 -5.13 -2.20 -16.20
C ALA A 313 -5.36 -0.71 -15.90
N LEU A 314 -6.58 -0.31 -15.50
CA LEU A 314 -6.87 1.06 -15.08
C LEU A 314 -6.14 1.44 -13.78
N SER A 315 -6.01 0.52 -12.83
CA SER A 315 -5.21 0.68 -11.62
C SER A 315 -3.73 0.93 -11.98
N ALA A 316 -3.16 0.09 -12.85
CA ALA A 316 -1.79 0.26 -13.35
C ALA A 316 -1.55 1.59 -14.09
N MET A 317 -2.58 2.18 -14.71
CA MET A 317 -2.46 3.52 -15.32
C MET A 317 -2.18 4.62 -14.27
N LEU A 318 -2.60 4.44 -13.02
CA LEU A 318 -2.30 5.38 -11.95
C LEU A 318 -0.80 5.41 -11.61
N ALA A 319 -0.05 4.34 -11.86
CA ALA A 319 1.41 4.35 -11.74
C ALA A 319 2.07 5.33 -12.73
N TYR A 320 1.58 5.42 -13.97
CA TYR A 320 2.08 6.42 -14.91
C TYR A 320 1.78 7.85 -14.48
N LEU A 321 0.62 8.09 -13.86
CA LEU A 321 0.30 9.39 -13.27
C LEU A 321 1.22 9.68 -12.08
N GLY A 322 1.45 8.71 -11.21
CA GLY A 322 2.42 8.78 -10.12
C GLY A 322 3.79 9.18 -10.64
N MET A 323 4.31 8.48 -11.64
CA MET A 323 5.59 8.79 -12.28
C MET A 323 5.66 10.20 -12.84
N ALA A 324 4.63 10.63 -13.57
CA ALA A 324 4.57 11.99 -14.10
C ALA A 324 4.64 13.03 -12.98
N THR A 325 3.90 12.81 -11.88
CA THR A 325 3.92 13.69 -10.72
C THR A 325 5.27 13.67 -9.98
N GLY A 326 5.89 12.49 -9.84
CA GLY A 326 7.20 12.33 -9.20
C GLY A 326 8.31 13.01 -9.99
N ILE A 327 8.29 12.88 -11.32
CA ILE A 327 9.24 13.57 -12.21
C ILE A 327 9.03 15.08 -12.15
N PHE A 328 7.78 15.55 -12.21
CA PHE A 328 7.47 16.97 -12.16
C PHE A 328 7.94 17.59 -10.83
N ILE A 329 7.52 17.01 -9.70
CA ILE A 329 7.86 17.54 -8.38
C ILE A 329 9.37 17.43 -8.11
N GLY A 330 10.00 16.31 -8.49
CA GLY A 330 11.45 16.09 -8.34
C GLY A 330 12.32 17.02 -9.18
N HIS A 331 11.81 17.47 -10.34
CA HIS A 331 12.51 18.42 -11.19
C HIS A 331 12.47 19.85 -10.65
N TYR A 332 11.31 20.32 -10.18
CA TYR A 332 11.13 21.72 -9.76
C TYR A 332 11.58 22.02 -8.33
N ALA A 333 11.72 21.01 -7.47
CA ALA A 333 12.03 21.24 -6.06
C ALA A 333 13.16 20.33 -5.56
N GLU A 334 14.36 20.91 -5.44
CA GLU A 334 15.62 20.18 -5.18
C GLU A 334 15.67 19.39 -3.86
N ASN A 335 14.72 19.61 -2.94
CA ASN A 335 14.62 18.88 -1.68
C ASN A 335 13.34 18.04 -1.53
N VAL A 336 12.36 18.15 -2.43
CA VAL A 336 11.03 17.53 -2.25
C VAL A 336 11.03 16.03 -2.53
N SER A 337 11.97 15.53 -3.35
CA SER A 337 12.12 14.09 -3.60
C SER A 337 12.31 13.28 -2.31
N MET A 338 13.07 13.81 -1.35
CA MET A 338 13.26 13.16 -0.04
C MET A 338 11.96 13.09 0.77
N TRP A 339 11.10 14.10 0.68
CA TRP A 339 9.79 14.09 1.34
C TRP A 339 8.81 13.14 0.64
N ILE A 340 8.91 13.02 -0.69
CA ILE A 340 8.19 12.01 -1.47
C ILE A 340 8.58 10.61 -0.99
N PHE A 341 9.87 10.29 -0.90
CA PHE A 341 10.30 8.97 -0.42
C PHE A 341 9.89 8.69 1.02
N ALA A 342 9.98 9.68 1.91
CA ALA A 342 9.49 9.54 3.28
C ALA A 342 7.98 9.25 3.31
N LEU A 343 7.20 9.99 2.53
CA LEU A 343 5.76 9.78 2.38
C LEU A 343 5.48 8.35 1.86
N THR A 344 6.08 7.98 0.72
CA THR A 344 5.95 6.65 0.10
C THR A 344 6.33 5.52 1.06
N ALA A 345 7.41 5.66 1.84
CA ALA A 345 7.80 4.66 2.84
C ALA A 345 6.69 4.43 3.89
N GLY A 346 5.98 5.50 4.27
CA GLY A 346 4.79 5.42 5.10
C GLY A 346 3.62 4.69 4.44
N LEU A 347 3.35 4.97 3.16
CA LEU A 347 2.33 4.27 2.38
C LEU A 347 2.65 2.78 2.25
N PHE A 348 3.89 2.43 1.94
CA PHE A 348 4.34 1.05 1.83
C PHE A 348 4.20 0.33 3.18
N MET A 349 4.59 0.97 4.28
CA MET A 349 4.39 0.37 5.60
C MET A 349 2.92 0.04 5.88
N TYR A 350 2.00 0.92 5.48
CA TYR A 350 0.57 0.66 5.61
C TYR A 350 0.13 -0.56 4.79
N VAL A 351 0.46 -0.60 3.49
CA VAL A 351 0.11 -1.71 2.59
C VAL A 351 0.71 -3.04 3.09
N ALA A 352 1.96 -3.04 3.57
CA ALA A 352 2.59 -4.25 4.11
C ALA A 352 1.83 -4.79 5.33
N LEU A 353 1.51 -3.91 6.30
CA LEU A 353 0.97 -4.34 7.59
C LEU A 353 -0.55 -4.53 7.59
N VAL A 354 -1.29 -3.71 6.85
CA VAL A 354 -2.75 -3.69 6.87
C VAL A 354 -3.34 -4.54 5.74
N ASP A 355 -2.72 -4.57 4.55
CA ASP A 355 -3.25 -5.36 3.44
C ASP A 355 -2.63 -6.77 3.41
N MET A 356 -1.31 -6.88 3.44
CA MET A 356 -0.62 -8.14 3.14
C MET A 356 -0.53 -9.10 4.34
N VAL A 357 -0.26 -8.59 5.55
CA VAL A 357 -0.11 -9.44 6.74
C VAL A 357 -1.41 -10.17 7.10
N PRO A 358 -2.61 -9.54 7.10
CA PRO A 358 -3.84 -10.25 7.38
C PRO A 358 -4.15 -11.35 6.35
N GLU A 359 -3.85 -11.11 5.07
CA GLU A 359 -4.01 -12.08 3.98
C GLU A 359 -3.08 -13.29 4.18
N MET A 360 -1.83 -13.05 4.58
CA MET A 360 -0.87 -14.11 4.93
C MET A 360 -1.39 -14.99 6.08
N LEU A 361 -1.96 -14.37 7.13
CA LEU A 361 -2.42 -15.07 8.33
C LEU A 361 -3.77 -15.81 8.13
N HIS A 362 -4.68 -15.28 7.30
CA HIS A 362 -5.98 -15.90 7.06
C HIS A 362 -5.94 -17.04 6.05
N ASN A 363 -4.98 -17.03 5.11
CA ASN A 363 -4.81 -18.13 4.16
C ASN A 363 -4.38 -19.46 4.81
N ASP A 364 -3.86 -19.43 6.05
CA ASP A 364 -3.53 -20.61 6.84
C ASP A 364 -4.76 -21.34 7.44
N ALA A 365 -5.94 -20.68 7.47
CA ALA A 365 -7.12 -21.20 8.15
C ALA A 365 -8.01 -22.12 7.30
N SER A 366 -7.75 -22.22 5.98
CA SER A 366 -8.62 -22.95 5.04
C SER A 366 -8.03 -24.29 4.56
N ASP A 367 -8.29 -25.30 5.39
CA ASP A 367 -8.46 -26.72 5.04
C ASP A 367 -7.25 -27.57 4.58
N HIS A 368 -7.18 -28.75 5.20
CA HIS A 368 -6.37 -29.94 4.91
C HIS A 368 -4.88 -29.98 5.36
N GLY A 369 -4.65 -30.59 6.53
CA GLY A 369 -3.69 -31.67 6.77
C GLY A 369 -2.17 -31.40 6.66
N CYS A 370 -1.74 -30.27 6.11
CA CYS A 370 -0.32 -29.95 6.04
C CYS A 370 0.19 -29.38 7.36
N SER A 371 1.44 -29.68 7.69
CA SER A 371 2.05 -29.30 8.97
C SER A 371 1.97 -27.79 9.16
N ARG A 372 1.24 -27.34 10.20
CA ARG A 372 1.14 -25.93 10.62
C ARG A 372 2.52 -25.26 10.76
N TRP A 373 3.53 -26.06 11.11
CA TRP A 373 4.93 -25.63 11.17
C TRP A 373 5.54 -25.34 9.79
N GLY A 374 5.12 -26.04 8.75
CA GLY A 374 5.58 -25.80 7.38
C GLY A 374 5.22 -24.40 6.88
N TYR A 375 3.96 -23.97 7.06
CA TYR A 375 3.54 -22.59 6.74
C TYR A 375 4.30 -21.56 7.57
N PHE A 376 4.44 -21.80 8.87
CA PHE A 376 5.22 -20.91 9.74
C PHE A 376 6.66 -20.71 9.25
N PHE A 377 7.40 -21.78 8.96
CA PHE A 377 8.77 -21.66 8.46
C PHE A 377 8.84 -21.02 7.08
N LEU A 378 7.87 -21.34 6.21
CA LEU A 378 7.84 -20.82 4.85
C LEU A 378 7.54 -19.32 4.82
N GLN A 379 6.59 -18.84 5.62
CA GLN A 379 6.29 -17.43 5.75
C GLN A 379 7.49 -16.65 6.32
N ASN A 380 8.11 -17.15 7.40
CA ASN A 380 9.30 -16.51 7.94
C ASN A 380 10.47 -16.50 6.94
N ALA A 381 10.64 -17.57 6.16
CA ALA A 381 11.63 -17.63 5.09
C ALA A 381 11.34 -16.59 3.99
N GLY A 382 10.07 -16.41 3.61
CA GLY A 382 9.64 -15.38 2.65
C GLY A 382 9.96 -13.98 3.14
N ILE A 383 9.55 -13.63 4.37
CA ILE A 383 9.82 -12.32 4.98
C ILE A 383 11.32 -12.05 5.06
N LEU A 384 12.10 -13.02 5.57
CA LEU A 384 13.56 -12.88 5.69
C LEU A 384 14.24 -12.76 4.33
N LEU A 385 13.78 -13.51 3.32
CA LEU A 385 14.27 -13.37 1.96
C LEU A 385 13.96 -11.97 1.41
N GLY A 386 12.76 -11.44 1.67
CA GLY A 386 12.38 -10.10 1.24
C GLY A 386 13.26 -9.02 1.86
N PHE A 387 13.49 -9.09 3.18
CA PHE A 387 14.46 -8.21 3.85
C PHE A 387 15.87 -8.36 3.29
N GLY A 388 16.30 -9.60 3.00
CA GLY A 388 17.60 -9.87 2.40
C GLY A 388 17.76 -9.25 1.01
N ILE A 389 16.73 -9.35 0.16
CA ILE A 389 16.71 -8.73 -1.17
C ILE A 389 16.81 -7.21 -1.04
N MET A 390 16.01 -6.59 -0.18
CA MET A 390 16.02 -5.13 0.02
C MET A 390 17.33 -4.63 0.61
N LEU A 391 17.91 -5.37 1.56
CA LEU A 391 19.23 -5.08 2.10
C LEU A 391 20.30 -5.15 1.00
N LEU A 392 20.24 -6.16 0.13
CA LEU A 392 21.18 -6.32 -0.97
C LEU A 392 21.05 -5.14 -1.95
N ILE A 393 19.83 -4.78 -2.34
CA ILE A 393 19.58 -3.62 -3.21
C ILE A 393 20.17 -2.35 -2.59
N SER A 394 19.88 -2.07 -1.31
CA SER A 394 20.38 -0.89 -0.58
C SER A 394 21.91 -0.85 -0.47
N VAL A 395 22.56 -1.98 -0.21
CA VAL A 395 24.04 -2.06 -0.10
C VAL A 395 24.73 -1.91 -1.46
N PHE A 396 24.14 -2.46 -2.51
CA PHE A 396 24.73 -2.44 -3.85
C PHE A 396 24.35 -1.24 -4.70
N GLU A 397 23.39 -0.41 -4.28
CA GLU A 397 22.94 0.78 -5.02
C GLU A 397 24.10 1.69 -5.47
N HIS A 398 25.07 1.95 -4.60
CA HIS A 398 26.26 2.75 -4.93
C HIS A 398 27.25 2.09 -5.91
N LYS A 399 27.13 0.77 -6.14
CA LYS A 399 27.96 0.04 -7.10
C LYS A 399 27.32 -0.10 -8.48
N ILE A 400 26.03 0.23 -8.63
CA ILE A 400 25.29 0.24 -9.91
C ILE A 400 25.54 1.57 -10.66
N VAL A 401 26.78 2.08 -10.62
CA VAL A 401 27.16 3.24 -11.42
C VAL A 401 27.46 2.74 -12.83
N PHE A 402 26.46 2.81 -13.72
CA PHE A 402 26.67 2.67 -15.16
C PHE A 402 27.57 3.83 -15.61
N ARG A 403 28.83 3.52 -15.87
CA ARG A 403 29.85 4.47 -16.30
C ARG A 403 29.80 4.72 -17.80
#